data_AF-A0A6B2DBQ8-F1
#
_entry.id   AF-A0A6B2DBQ8-F1
#
_cell.length_a   1.000
_cell.length_b   1.000
_cell.length_c   1.000
_cell.angle_alpha   90.00
_cell.angle_beta   90.00
_cell.angle_gamma   90.00
#
_symmetry.space_group_name_H-M   'P 1'
#
loop_
_entity.id
_entity.type
_entity.pdbx_description
1 polymer ?
#
loop_
_entity_poly.entity_id
_entity_poly.type
_entity_poly.pdbx_seq_one_letter_code
_entity_poly.pdbx_strand_id
1 'polypeptide(L)' 'DDGGRVARFDTRTGAALADAAEWVSSPRDSAGDGAGGVWVADTGNHRIVHFGVPA' A
#
# COMPACT_ATOMS: atom_id res chain seq x y z
N ASP A 1 -16.85 7.09 3.34
CA ASP A 1 -16.16 6.24 2.35
C ASP A 1 -14.98 5.56 3.01
N ASP A 2 -15.13 4.28 3.36
CA ASP A 2 -14.09 3.49 4.05
C ASP A 2 -13.02 2.96 3.09
N GLY A 3 -12.90 3.57 1.91
CA GLY A 3 -11.91 3.25 0.89
C GLY A 3 -10.57 3.90 1.21
N GLY A 4 -9.53 3.09 1.35
CA GLY A 4 -8.15 3.52 1.44
C GLY A 4 -7.38 3.19 0.16
N ARG A 5 -6.16 3.74 0.05
CA ARG A 5 -5.21 3.32 -0.99
C ARG A 5 -3.82 3.14 -0.38
N VAL A 6 -3.07 2.18 -0.89
CA VAL A 6 -1.62 2.16 -0.76
C VAL A 6 -1.04 2.93 -1.94
N ALA A 7 -0.05 3.78 -1.74
CA ALA A 7 0.54 4.60 -2.80
C ALA A 7 2.04 4.81 -2.57
N ARG A 8 2.80 5.02 -3.65
CA ARG A 8 4.22 5.41 -3.59
C ARG A 8 4.40 6.87 -3.92
N PHE A 9 5.40 7.48 -3.29
CA PHE A 9 5.78 8.87 -3.48
C PHE A 9 7.28 8.99 -3.74
N ASP A 10 7.67 9.92 -4.62
CA ASP A 10 9.05 10.34 -4.75
C ASP A 10 9.48 11.08 -3.48
N THR A 11 10.57 10.66 -2.85
CA THR A 11 11.00 11.21 -1.56
C THR A 11 11.65 12.58 -1.65
N ARG A 12 11.97 13.07 -2.86
CA ARG A 12 12.57 14.39 -3.08
C ARG A 12 11.50 15.46 -3.29
N THR A 13 10.40 15.10 -3.94
CA THR A 13 9.36 16.02 -4.40
C THR A 13 8.02 15.81 -3.70
N GLY A 14 7.81 14.65 -3.07
CA GLY A 14 6.52 14.26 -2.49
C GLY A 14 5.45 13.92 -3.54
N ALA A 15 5.80 13.88 -4.83
CA ALA A 15 4.87 13.56 -5.90
C ALA A 15 4.48 12.07 -5.87
N ALA A 16 3.21 11.76 -6.09
CA ALA A 16 2.73 10.39 -6.21
C ALA A 16 3.22 9.73 -7.52
N LEU A 17 3.62 8.46 -7.46
CA LEU A 17 4.03 7.67 -8.62
C LEU A 17 2.80 6.98 -9.26
N ALA A 18 2.72 6.97 -10.59
CA ALA A 18 1.48 6.68 -11.35
C ALA A 18 0.99 5.21 -11.28
N ASP A 19 1.84 4.24 -10.91
CA ASP A 19 1.54 2.80 -10.98
C ASP A 19 1.59 2.11 -9.61
N ALA A 20 1.32 2.85 -8.53
CA ALA A 20 1.48 2.34 -7.18
C ALA A 20 0.20 2.36 -6.34
N ALA A 21 -0.93 2.73 -6.94
CA ALA A 21 -2.19 2.92 -6.23
C ALA A 21 -3.10 1.70 -6.36
N GLU A 22 -3.14 0.87 -5.32
CA GLU A 22 -4.15 -0.17 -5.16
C GLU A 22 -5.11 0.16 -4.02
N TRP A 23 -6.37 -0.22 -4.22
CA TRP A 23 -7.45 0.03 -3.29
C TRP A 23 -7.50 -1.02 -2.17
N VAL A 24 -7.62 -0.52 -0.94
CA VAL A 24 -7.83 -1.31 0.27
C VAL A 24 -9.07 -0.78 1.00
N SER A 25 -9.69 -1.60 1.83
CA SER A 25 -10.89 -1.27 2.60
C SER A 25 -10.59 -1.35 4.09
N SER A 26 -10.79 -0.24 4.81
CA SER A 26 -10.54 -0.13 6.25
C SER A 26 -9.21 -0.77 6.72
N PRO A 27 -8.05 -0.46 6.11
CA PRO A 27 -6.79 -1.06 6.52
C PRO A 27 -6.48 -0.70 7.97
N ARG A 28 -6.09 -1.69 8.78
CA ARG A 28 -5.84 -1.49 10.22
C ARG A 28 -4.37 -1.52 10.60
N ASP A 29 -3.54 -2.16 9.78
CA ASP A 29 -2.12 -2.31 10.07
C ASP A 29 -1.30 -2.56 8.80
N SER A 30 0.02 -2.33 8.90
CA SER A 30 1.00 -2.57 7.85
C SER A 30 2.37 -2.95 8.40
N ALA A 31 3.10 -3.81 7.69
CA ALA A 31 4.46 -4.21 8.05
C ALA A 31 5.39 -4.21 6.82
N GLY A 32 6.61 -3.68 6.97
CA GLY A 32 7.63 -3.79 5.92
C GLY A 32 8.06 -5.23 5.70
N ASP A 33 8.36 -5.61 4.45
CA ASP A 33 8.76 -6.97 4.09
C ASP A 33 10.29 -7.22 4.13
N GLY A 34 11.09 -6.18 4.39
CA GLY A 34 12.56 -6.23 4.38
C GLY A 34 13.19 -6.20 2.97
N ALA A 35 12.41 -6.30 1.91
CA ALA A 35 12.82 -6.21 0.51
C ALA A 35 12.39 -4.90 -0.17
N GLY A 36 11.72 -4.00 0.56
CA GLY A 36 11.27 -2.69 0.07
C GLY A 36 9.79 -2.65 -0.33
N GLY A 37 9.04 -3.72 -0.08
CA GLY A 37 7.58 -3.77 -0.15
C GLY A 37 6.93 -3.68 1.23
N VAL A 38 5.59 -3.80 1.24
CA VAL A 38 4.77 -3.71 2.46
C VAL A 38 3.63 -4.72 2.44
N TRP A 39 3.40 -5.37 3.57
CA TRP A 39 2.21 -6.17 3.85
C TRP A 39 1.15 -5.29 4.50
N VAL A 40 -0.11 -5.42 4.10
CA VAL A 40 -1.24 -4.62 4.63
C VAL A 40 -2.39 -5.51 5.05
N ALA A 41 -2.92 -5.24 6.25
CA ALA A 41 -4.14 -5.86 6.76
C ALA A 41 -5.39 -5.15 6.19
N ASP A 42 -5.81 -5.58 5.00
CA ASP A 42 -6.99 -5.08 4.26
C ASP A 42 -8.29 -5.62 4.88
N THR A 43 -8.59 -5.09 6.07
CA THR A 43 -9.54 -5.68 7.03
C THR A 43 -10.97 -5.69 6.49
N GLY A 44 -11.39 -4.63 5.79
CA GLY A 44 -12.73 -4.56 5.20
C GLY A 44 -12.95 -5.59 4.08
N ASN A 45 -11.88 -6.08 3.46
CA ASN A 45 -11.91 -7.15 2.46
C ASN A 45 -11.53 -8.54 3.02
N HIS A 46 -11.31 -8.66 4.33
CA HIS A 46 -10.92 -9.91 5.00
C HIS A 46 -9.69 -10.60 4.39
N ARG A 47 -8.67 -9.84 3.98
CA ARG A 47 -7.44 -10.38 3.37
C ARG A 47 -6.18 -9.67 3.88
N ILE A 48 -5.04 -10.31 3.63
CA ILE A 48 -3.72 -9.69 3.71
C ILE A 48 -3.21 -9.50 2.28
N VAL A 49 -2.71 -8.31 1.96
CA VAL A 49 -2.17 -7.99 0.62
C VAL A 49 -0.68 -7.65 0.75
N HIS A 50 0.10 -8.06 -0.25
CA HIS A 50 1.50 -7.67 -0.40
C HIS A 50 1.66 -6.69 -1.54
N PHE A 51 2.34 -5.58 -1.27
CA PHE A 51 2.74 -4.59 -2.25
C PHE A 51 4.25 -4.61 -2.41
N GLY A 52 4.75 -5.51 -3.25
CA GLY A 52 6.17 -5.62 -3.59
C GLY A 52 6.65 -4.45 -4.46
N VAL A 53 7.94 -4.16 -4.44
CA VAL A 53 8.58 -3.15 -5.30
C VAL A 53 8.32 -3.46 -6.79
N PRO A 54 8.10 -2.46 -7.66
CA PRO A 54 8.05 -2.71 -9.10
C PRO A 54 9.35 -3.36 -9.57
N ALA A 55 9.26 -4.23 -10.57
CA ALA A 55 10.44 -4.75 -11.29
C ALA A 55 11.19 -3.63 -12.02
#